data_AF-F3P4W1-F1
#
_entry.id   AF-F3P4W1-F1
#
_cell.length_a   1.000
_cell.length_b   1.000
_cell.length_c   1.000
_cell.angle_alpha   90.00
_cell.angle_beta   90.00
_cell.angle_gamma   90.00
#
_symmetry.space_group_name_H-M   'P 1'
#
loop_
_entity.id
_entity.type
_entity.pdbx_description
1 polymer ?
#
loop_
_entity_poly.entity_id
_entity_poly.type
_entity_poly.pdbx_seq_one_letter_code
_entity_poly.pdbx_strand_id
1 'polypeptide(L)'
;MALSEIISTIEDIKRDIQNQQKQISLFKKSNQNNISRVQAELKGGRNNHDKNMLKALTEAASSLKKAETALQQAEKSATQAARI
;
A
#
# COMPACT_ATOMS: atom_id res chain seq x y z
N MET A 1 27.31 -0.54 -18.46
CA MET A 1 27.07 -0.18 -17.05
C MET A 1 28.14 -0.82 -16.20
N ALA A 2 28.83 -0.04 -15.38
CA ALA A 2 29.75 -0.54 -14.39
C ALA A 2 28.99 -1.15 -13.20
N LEU A 3 29.62 -2.07 -12.47
CA LEU A 3 29.04 -2.70 -11.28
C LEU A 3 28.58 -1.66 -10.23
N SER A 4 29.31 -0.55 -10.10
CA SER A 4 28.95 0.57 -9.23
C SER A 4 27.65 1.26 -9.61
N GLU A 5 27.38 1.43 -10.91
CA GLU A 5 26.13 2.03 -11.41
C GLU A 5 24.94 1.10 -11.14
N ILE A 6 25.16 -0.22 -11.24
CA ILE A 6 24.14 -1.24 -10.93
C ILE A 6 23.80 -1.21 -9.43
N ILE A 7 24.79 -1.17 -8.55
CA ILE A 7 24.59 -1.08 -7.09
C ILE A 7 23.83 0.20 -6.74
N SER A 8 24.23 1.36 -7.29
CA SER A 8 23.51 2.62 -7.08
C SER A 8 22.04 2.54 -7.51
N THR A 9 21.77 1.93 -8.66
CA THR A 9 20.40 1.74 -9.16
C THR A 9 19.58 0.85 -8.22
N ILE A 10 20.17 -0.20 -7.66
CA ILE A 10 19.49 -1.08 -6.69
C ILE A 10 19.17 -0.33 -5.39
N GLU A 11 20.07 0.55 -4.93
CA GLU A 11 19.83 1.40 -3.76
C GLU A 11 18.70 2.41 -4.00
N ASP A 12 18.62 3.00 -5.19
CA ASP A 12 17.51 3.86 -5.60
C ASP A 12 16.18 3.11 -5.58
N ILE A 13 16.13 1.92 -6.21
CA ILE A 13 14.95 1.05 -6.19
C ILE A 13 14.52 0.72 -4.75
N LYS A 14 15.48 0.44 -3.86
CA LYS A 14 15.19 0.17 -2.46
C LYS A 14 14.55 1.38 -1.76
N ARG A 15 15.07 2.59 -2.00
CA ARG A 15 14.48 3.84 -1.47
C ARG A 15 13.05 4.04 -1.97
N ASP A 16 12.80 3.79 -3.25
CA ASP A 16 11.47 3.92 -3.84
C ASP A 16 10.48 2.92 -3.26
N ILE A 17 10.90 1.66 -3.04
CA ILE A 17 10.08 0.65 -2.38
C ILE A 17 9.70 1.08 -0.95
N GLN A 18 10.65 1.60 -0.18
CA GLN A 18 10.40 2.10 1.18
C GLN A 18 9.43 3.30 1.19
N ASN A 19 9.58 4.21 0.24
CA ASN A 19 8.66 5.33 0.05
C ASN A 19 7.24 4.85 -0.27
N GLN A 20 7.11 3.87 -1.18
CA GLN A 20 5.81 3.29 -1.54
C GLN A 20 5.15 2.56 -0.36
N GLN A 21 5.92 1.82 0.44
CA GLN A 21 5.42 1.19 1.68
C GLN A 21 4.88 2.25 2.66
N LYS A 22 5.57 3.39 2.82
CA LYS A 22 5.10 4.50 3.67
C LYS A 22 3.78 5.10 3.16
N GLN A 23 3.66 5.32 1.86
CA GLN A 23 2.43 5.85 1.25
C GLN A 23 1.24 4.88 1.42
N ILE A 24 1.46 3.58 1.23
CA ILE A 24 0.42 2.56 1.47
C ILE A 24 -0.02 2.55 2.93
N SER A 25 0.92 2.66 3.88
CA SER A 25 0.59 2.72 5.30
C SER A 25 -0.29 3.93 5.65
N LEU A 26 0.05 5.11 5.12
CA LEU A 26 -0.77 6.33 5.29
C LEU A 26 -2.16 6.17 4.68
N PHE A 27 -2.25 5.61 3.47
CA PHE A 27 -3.54 5.38 2.82
C PHE A 27 -4.37 4.37 3.61
N LYS A 28 -3.81 3.25 4.07
CA LYS A 28 -4.52 2.25 4.88
C LYS A 28 -5.15 2.88 6.12
N LYS A 29 -4.41 3.73 6.82
CA LYS A 29 -4.92 4.46 7.99
C LYS A 29 -6.09 5.38 7.62
N SER A 30 -5.96 6.15 6.54
CA SER A 30 -7.05 7.02 6.05
C SER A 30 -8.28 6.22 5.63
N ASN A 31 -8.08 5.14 4.88
CA ASN A 31 -9.13 4.25 4.39
C ASN A 31 -9.88 3.57 5.55
N GLN A 32 -9.16 3.13 6.59
CA GLN A 32 -9.77 2.56 7.79
C GLN A 32 -10.64 3.57 8.52
N ASN A 33 -10.20 4.83 8.65
CA ASN A 33 -11.02 5.91 9.21
C ASN A 33 -12.29 6.13 8.39
N ASN A 34 -12.18 6.14 7.05
CA ASN A 34 -13.33 6.29 6.17
C ASN A 34 -14.32 5.11 6.31
N ILE A 35 -13.83 3.88 6.41
CA ILE A 35 -14.66 2.70 6.67
C ILE A 35 -15.45 2.88 7.97
N SER A 36 -14.78 3.28 9.06
CA SER A 36 -15.45 3.50 10.35
C SER A 36 -16.51 4.59 10.29
N ARG A 37 -16.26 5.69 9.55
CA ARG A 37 -17.24 6.77 9.35
C ARG A 37 -18.45 6.29 8.57
N VAL A 38 -18.24 5.62 7.43
CA VAL A 38 -19.33 5.09 6.60
C VAL A 38 -20.15 4.04 7.37
N GLN A 39 -19.51 3.21 8.20
CA GLN A 39 -20.20 2.27 9.08
C GLN A 39 -21.04 2.96 10.16
N ALA A 40 -20.60 4.11 10.69
CA ALA A 40 -21.37 4.89 11.65
C ALA A 40 -22.61 5.53 11.00
N GLU A 41 -22.45 6.12 9.81
CA GLU A 41 -23.56 6.69 9.03
C GLU A 41 -24.59 5.62 8.61
N LEU A 42 -24.13 4.42 8.22
CA LEU A 42 -24.98 3.28 7.90
C LEU A 42 -25.86 2.81 9.06
N LYS A 43 -25.44 3.02 10.32
CA LYS A 43 -26.28 2.72 11.49
C LYS A 43 -27.37 3.77 11.69
N GLY A 44 -27.18 4.99 11.20
CA GLY A 44 -28.13 6.10 11.29
C GLY A 44 -29.10 6.22 10.11
N GLY A 45 -28.79 5.63 8.95
CA GLY A 45 -29.62 5.73 7.74
C GLY A 45 -29.53 4.53 6.79
N ARG A 46 -30.65 4.17 6.15
CA ARG A 46 -30.73 3.11 5.12
C ARG A 46 -30.38 3.68 3.74
N ASN A 47 -29.13 4.13 3.54
CA ASN A 47 -28.66 4.61 2.24
C ASN A 47 -27.87 3.53 1.48
N ASN A 48 -28.31 3.21 0.26
CA ASN A 48 -27.58 2.29 -0.63
C ASN A 48 -26.21 2.84 -1.06
N HIS A 49 -26.07 4.17 -1.10
CA HIS A 49 -24.81 4.85 -1.39
C HIS A 49 -23.71 4.47 -0.39
N ASP A 50 -24.04 4.45 0.90
CA ASP A 50 -23.06 4.20 1.96
C ASP A 50 -22.64 2.72 1.99
N LYS A 51 -23.52 1.80 1.58
CA LYS A 51 -23.16 0.38 1.36
C LYS A 51 -22.18 0.22 0.21
N ASN A 52 -22.40 0.93 -0.90
CA ASN A 52 -21.49 0.91 -2.05
C ASN A 52 -20.13 1.53 -1.70
N MET A 53 -20.13 2.63 -0.93
CA MET A 53 -18.90 3.24 -0.42
C MET A 53 -18.14 2.29 0.50
N LEU A 54 -18.83 1.62 1.43
CA LEU A 54 -18.20 0.64 2.32
C LEU A 54 -17.55 -0.52 1.53
N LYS A 55 -18.25 -1.01 0.49
CA LYS A 55 -17.72 -2.04 -0.41
C LYS A 55 -16.44 -1.56 -1.11
N ALA A 56 -16.47 -0.37 -1.72
CA ALA A 56 -15.32 0.19 -2.42
C ALA A 56 -14.11 0.39 -1.48
N LEU A 57 -14.32 0.90 -0.27
CA LEU A 57 -13.26 1.08 0.73
C LEU A 57 -12.69 -0.27 1.19
N THR A 58 -13.51 -1.31 1.29
CA THR A 58 -13.07 -2.67 1.64
C THR A 58 -12.25 -3.30 0.52
N GLU A 59 -12.67 -3.13 -0.74
CA GLU A 59 -11.91 -3.58 -1.91
C GLU A 59 -10.56 -2.85 -2.00
N ALA A 60 -10.53 -1.53 -1.76
CA ALA A 60 -9.30 -0.77 -1.70
C ALA A 60 -8.35 -1.30 -0.60
N ALA A 61 -8.85 -1.62 0.59
CA ALA A 61 -8.05 -2.22 1.65
C ALA A 61 -7.41 -3.55 1.24
N SER A 62 -8.16 -4.40 0.52
CA SER A 62 -7.66 -5.68 0.00
C SER A 62 -6.55 -5.48 -1.04
N SER A 63 -6.74 -4.55 -1.98
CA SER A 63 -5.74 -4.22 -3.00
C SER A 63 -4.46 -3.65 -2.39
N LEU A 64 -4.58 -2.79 -1.38
CA LEU A 64 -3.42 -2.23 -0.67
C LEU A 64 -2.63 -3.31 0.07
N LYS A 65 -3.31 -4.29 0.66
CA LYS A 65 -2.65 -5.43 1.30
C LYS A 65 -1.82 -6.24 0.29
N LYS A 66 -2.35 -6.47 -0.91
CA LYS A 66 -1.60 -7.14 -1.99
C LYS A 66 -0.38 -6.31 -2.42
N ALA A 67 -0.55 -5.00 -2.57
CA ALA A 67 0.56 -4.10 -2.93
C ALA A 67 1.66 -4.09 -1.85
N GLU A 68 1.29 -4.06 -0.57
CA GLU A 68 2.23 -4.14 0.56
C GLU A 68 3.04 -5.45 0.53
N THR A 69 2.38 -6.59 0.30
CA THR A 69 3.07 -7.89 0.16
C THR A 69 4.03 -7.91 -1.03
N ALA A 70 3.63 -7.36 -2.17
CA ALA A 70 4.49 -7.29 -3.36
C ALA A 70 5.72 -6.41 -3.12
N LEU A 71 5.56 -5.27 -2.43
CA LEU A 71 6.66 -4.38 -2.10
C LEU A 71 7.62 -4.99 -1.07
N GLN A 72 7.11 -5.72 -0.09
CA GLN A 72 7.97 -6.47 0.84
C GLN A 72 8.81 -7.53 0.12
N GLN A 73 8.23 -8.20 -0.88
CA GLN A 73 8.97 -9.15 -1.70
C GLN A 73 10.03 -8.46 -2.57
N ALA A 74 9.68 -7.33 -3.18
CA ALA A 74 10.60 -6.52 -3.97
C ALA A 74 11.79 -6.00 -3.13
N GLU A 75 11.54 -5.57 -1.89
CA GLU A 75 12.59 -5.11 -0.97
C GLU A 75 13.58 -6.23 -0.63
N LYS A 76 13.09 -7.45 -0.40
CA LYS A 76 13.93 -8.63 -0.16
C LYS A 76 14.80 -8.93 -1.38
N SER A 77 14.21 -8.92 -2.57
CA SER A 77 14.93 -9.15 -3.82
C SER A 77 15.99 -8.09 -4.09
N ALA A 78 15.66 -6.80 -3.91
CA ALA A 78 16.63 -5.71 -4.06
C ALA A 78 17.78 -5.82 -3.04
N THR A 79 17.47 -6.17 -1.79
CA THR A 79 18.49 -6.38 -0.75
C THR A 79 19.42 -7.55 -1.07
N GLN A 80 18.89 -8.63 -1.66
CA GLN A 80 19.72 -9.76 -2.11
C GLN A 80 20.60 -9.37 -3.30
N ALA A 81 20.06 -8.63 -4.26
CA ALA A 81 20.79 -8.16 -5.44
C ALA A 81 21.95 -7.20 -5.10
N ALA A 82 21.79 -6.37 -4.06
CA ALA A 82 22.82 -5.45 -3.59
C ALA A 82 24.02 -6.14 -2.89
N ARG A 83 23.94 -7.46 -2.63
CA ARG A 83 24.98 -8.24 -1.93
C ARG A 83 25.86 -9.08 -2.86
N ILE A 84 25.60 -9.02 -4.17
CA ILE A 84 26.31 -9.75 -5.23
C ILE A 84 27.42 -8.86 -5.78
#